data_AF-I0WLW1-F1
#
_entry.id   AF-I0WLW1-F1
#
_cell.length_a   1.000
_cell.length_b   1.000
_cell.length_c   1.000
_cell.angle_alpha   90.00
_cell.angle_beta   90.00
_cell.angle_gamma   90.00
#
_symmetry.space_group_name_H-M   'P 1'
#
loop_
_entity.id
_entity.type
_entity.pdbx_description
1 polymer ?
#
loop_
_entity_poly.entity_id
_entity_poly.type
_entity_poly.pdbx_seq_one_letter_code
_entity_poly.pdbx_strand_id
1 'polypeptide(L)'
;MAGFSVTAQIAVPEPPTRAFERFEAGQLLELECDHLVVGAAMSISLPVGDGAQMGFAGSPITLLGHVAGVKRDRSVLIVHHQPWRGRLVVRFFPDGVGSRIVVESSLDQDGLTWLAHKRGYVPPEPPRADRHRIGLLVSKSGSAAVFAQATESLATLAVEEVNADGGIGGVLVDLVVGDDASDSAAGAAAAMRLMRSGCRVVFACVTSATFNAAASALHGTGVLLVHTVLNEGGRPSPGVVRLGERPLAQVRAGVPLLMAETGGRNWFFVGQRYSWSYGAHWAARRVVAEAGGSVLGETYQILGTTDFTQVVDTIGRSGAELILSSLVGHDEVFFERQCSQHGLRSTTRTFALVLDEATQQFIGNSDADGVWAAFGYFQGFGDNTDLETRYRASAKGILPPLSSLSETTYEAILAYARAATIASADDRASIRRQLLAHNESDTATLTAKHRPILLAESRGGRLRPRAG
;
A
#
# COMPACT_ATOMS: atom_id res chain seq x y z
N MET A 1 7.75 27.19 12.65
CA MET A 1 6.57 26.32 12.83
C MET A 1 6.74 25.57 14.13
N ALA A 2 5.92 25.86 15.14
CA ALA A 2 5.96 25.12 16.40
C ALA A 2 5.29 23.76 16.17
N GLY A 3 6.09 22.70 16.07
CA GLY A 3 5.57 21.33 16.06
C GLY A 3 5.16 20.94 17.48
N PHE A 4 4.08 20.17 17.61
CA PHE A 4 3.75 19.55 18.89
C PHE A 4 4.68 18.35 19.10
N SER A 5 5.06 18.07 20.34
CA SER A 5 5.66 16.80 20.71
C SER A 5 4.78 16.10 21.74
N VAL A 6 4.61 14.80 21.57
CA VAL A 6 3.91 13.93 22.51
C VAL A 6 4.94 13.01 23.14
N THR A 7 4.98 12.98 24.47
CA THR A 7 5.93 12.17 25.23
C THR A 7 5.18 11.15 26.08
N ALA A 8 5.55 9.88 25.98
CA ALA A 8 5.09 8.80 26.82
C ALA A 8 6.26 8.16 27.58
N GLN A 9 5.96 7.53 28.72
CA GLN A 9 6.95 6.80 29.53
C GLN A 9 6.45 5.38 29.80
N ILE A 10 7.35 4.40 29.65
CA ILE A 10 7.09 2.99 29.91
C ILE A 10 8.13 2.53 30.93
N ALA A 11 7.67 1.97 32.05
CA ALA A 11 8.54 1.36 33.04
C ALA A 11 8.67 -0.14 32.76
N VAL A 12 9.89 -0.66 32.78
CA VAL A 12 10.17 -2.09 32.61
C VAL A 12 11.12 -2.56 33.72
N PRO A 13 10.96 -3.79 34.26
CA PRO A 13 11.74 -4.27 35.39
C PRO A 13 13.21 -4.61 35.05
N GLU A 14 13.57 -4.68 33.77
CA GLU A 14 14.91 -5.05 33.32
C GLU A 14 15.84 -3.85 33.09
N PRO A 15 17.18 -4.03 33.18
CA PRO A 15 18.14 -2.96 32.89
C PRO A 15 18.12 -2.54 31.41
N PRO A 16 18.67 -1.36 31.05
CA PRO A 16 18.51 -0.77 29.72
C PRO A 16 18.95 -1.67 28.56
N THR A 17 20.00 -2.47 28.74
CA THR A 17 20.45 -3.43 27.72
C THR A 17 19.39 -4.49 27.42
N ARG A 18 18.77 -5.08 28.44
CA ARG A 18 17.69 -6.06 28.26
C ARG A 18 16.42 -5.41 27.72
N ALA A 19 16.09 -4.21 28.18
CA ALA A 19 14.96 -3.45 27.64
C ALA A 19 15.15 -3.13 26.15
N PHE A 20 16.38 -2.80 25.74
CA PHE A 20 16.72 -2.56 24.34
C PHE A 20 16.61 -3.84 23.50
N GLU A 21 17.10 -4.98 23.98
CA GLU A 21 16.94 -6.28 23.31
C GLU A 21 15.46 -6.65 23.12
N ARG A 22 14.62 -6.43 24.14
CA ARG A 22 13.18 -6.66 24.03
C ARG A 22 12.51 -5.72 23.02
N PHE A 23 12.94 -4.46 22.96
CA PHE A 23 12.48 -3.52 21.94
C PHE A 23 12.90 -3.95 20.52
N GLU A 24 14.16 -4.34 20.34
CA GLU A 24 14.68 -4.83 19.06
C GLU A 24 13.95 -6.10 18.60
N ALA A 25 13.55 -6.97 19.53
CA ALA A 25 12.77 -8.17 19.26
C ALA A 25 11.26 -7.92 19.09
N GLY A 26 10.79 -6.67 19.04
CA GLY A 26 9.37 -6.33 18.89
C GLY A 26 8.51 -6.58 20.13
N GLN A 27 9.10 -7.00 21.25
CA GLN A 27 8.40 -7.31 22.50
C GLN A 27 8.03 -6.04 23.29
N LEU A 28 8.44 -4.87 22.80
CA LEU A 28 8.03 -3.55 23.26
C LEU A 28 7.62 -2.72 22.04
N LEU A 29 6.41 -2.17 22.06
CA LEU A 29 5.84 -1.34 20.98
C LEU A 29 5.67 -2.06 19.63
N GLU A 30 5.70 -3.41 19.62
CA GLU A 30 5.48 -4.21 18.40
C GLU A 30 6.35 -3.75 17.23
N LEU A 31 7.62 -3.43 17.51
CA LEU A 31 8.59 -3.07 16.47
C LEU A 31 8.79 -4.24 15.52
N GLU A 32 8.64 -3.99 14.23
CA GLU A 32 9.03 -4.92 13.18
C GLU A 32 10.10 -4.27 12.31
N CYS A 33 11.27 -4.90 12.28
CA CYS A 33 12.42 -4.44 11.55
C CYS A 33 13.32 -5.65 11.31
N ASP A 34 13.76 -5.91 10.07
CA ASP A 34 14.64 -7.04 9.76
C ASP A 34 15.94 -6.97 10.59
N HIS A 35 16.60 -5.82 10.51
CA HIS A 35 17.75 -5.48 11.33
C HIS A 35 17.66 -4.03 11.80
N LEU A 36 17.90 -3.77 13.09
CA LEU A 36 17.83 -2.43 13.68
C LEU A 36 19.08 -1.61 13.32
N VAL A 37 19.20 -1.22 12.05
CA VAL A 37 20.31 -0.46 11.48
C VAL A 37 19.80 0.76 10.73
N VAL A 38 20.62 1.81 10.62
CA VAL A 38 20.23 3.04 9.90
C VAL A 38 19.85 2.72 8.45
N GLY A 39 18.68 3.22 8.03
CA GLY A 39 18.10 2.99 6.71
C GLY A 39 17.14 1.80 6.63
N ALA A 40 17.09 0.93 7.65
CA ALA A 40 16.16 -0.19 7.66
C ALA A 40 14.71 0.27 7.72
N ALA A 41 13.87 -0.29 6.85
CA ALA A 41 12.42 -0.12 6.89
C ALA A 41 11.86 -0.78 8.15
N MET A 42 10.87 -0.13 8.76
CA MET A 42 10.29 -0.60 10.01
C MET A 42 8.82 -0.21 10.16
N SER A 43 8.09 -1.02 10.92
CA SER A 43 6.80 -0.68 11.49
C SER A 43 6.92 -0.62 13.01
N ILE A 44 6.17 0.26 13.66
CA ILE A 44 6.09 0.31 15.13
C ILE A 44 4.68 0.71 15.56
N SER A 45 4.17 0.05 16.59
CA SER A 45 2.83 0.28 17.13
C SER A 45 2.92 1.20 18.35
N LEU A 46 2.27 2.36 18.26
CA LEU A 46 2.14 3.26 19.40
C LEU A 46 0.81 3.04 20.11
N PRO A 47 0.81 2.76 21.43
CA PRO A 47 -0.42 2.71 22.22
C PRO A 47 -0.95 4.13 22.35
N VAL A 48 -2.10 4.42 21.74
CA VAL A 48 -2.72 5.74 21.79
C VAL A 48 -4.07 5.67 22.47
N GLY A 49 -4.05 5.79 23.80
CA GLY A 49 -5.22 6.06 24.62
C GLY A 49 -5.53 5.00 25.67
N ASP A 50 -4.95 5.15 26.86
CA ASP A 50 -5.22 4.33 28.05
C ASP A 50 -5.59 5.19 29.28
N GLY A 51 -6.29 6.31 29.06
CA GLY A 51 -6.86 7.11 30.14
C GLY A 51 -8.29 6.66 30.42
N ALA A 52 -8.53 5.97 31.53
CA ALA A 52 -9.82 5.44 32.00
C ALA A 52 -10.94 6.48 32.25
N GLN A 53 -11.01 7.59 31.51
CA GLN A 53 -11.98 8.68 31.74
C GLN A 53 -12.78 9.17 30.53
N MET A 54 -12.55 8.70 29.31
CA MET A 54 -13.48 8.96 28.21
C MET A 54 -13.57 7.71 27.34
N GLY A 55 -14.79 7.18 27.14
CA GLY A 55 -15.10 5.90 26.48
C GLY A 55 -14.68 5.74 25.00
N PHE A 56 -13.57 6.35 24.59
CA PHE A 56 -12.90 6.16 23.32
C PHE A 56 -11.66 5.30 23.55
N ALA A 57 -11.83 3.97 23.56
CA ALA A 57 -10.71 3.06 23.38
C ALA A 57 -10.00 3.45 22.08
N GLY A 58 -8.77 3.96 22.17
CA GLY A 58 -8.03 4.33 20.97
C GLY A 58 -7.35 3.10 20.40
N SER A 59 -7.62 2.76 19.14
CA SER A 59 -6.83 1.75 18.45
C SER A 59 -5.36 2.19 18.38
N PRO A 60 -4.41 1.27 18.53
CA PRO A 60 -3.00 1.58 18.34
C PRO A 60 -2.76 2.22 16.97
N ILE A 61 -1.70 3.02 16.90
CA ILE A 61 -1.29 3.70 15.68
C ILE A 61 0.00 3.07 15.21
N THR A 62 -0.08 2.34 14.10
CA THR A 62 1.11 1.83 13.42
C THR A 62 1.77 2.96 12.65
N LEU A 63 3.03 3.22 12.97
CA LEU A 63 3.89 4.11 12.22
C LEU A 63 4.74 3.27 11.26
N LEU A 64 4.78 3.67 10.00
CA LEU A 64 5.69 3.10 9.01
C LEU A 64 6.79 4.10 8.70
N GLY A 65 8.03 3.63 8.71
CA GLY A 65 9.18 4.50 8.60
C GLY A 65 10.48 3.78 8.35
N HIS A 66 11.55 4.47 8.68
CA HIS A 66 12.89 3.91 8.68
C HIS A 66 13.66 4.35 9.91
N VAL A 67 14.63 3.51 10.28
CA VAL A 67 15.57 3.80 11.34
C VAL A 67 16.52 4.89 10.86
N ALA A 68 16.56 6.03 11.55
CA ALA A 68 17.44 7.16 11.22
C ALA A 68 18.63 7.29 12.18
N GLY A 69 18.63 6.59 13.32
CA GLY A 69 19.77 6.54 14.22
C GLY A 69 19.62 5.48 15.30
N VAL A 70 20.72 4.80 15.64
CA VAL A 70 20.77 3.80 16.70
C VAL A 70 21.97 4.06 17.60
N LYS A 71 21.72 4.16 18.90
CA LYS A 71 22.74 4.09 19.95
C LYS A 71 22.35 2.94 20.87
N ARG A 72 23.04 1.82 20.73
CA ARG A 72 22.73 0.58 21.46
C ARG A 72 22.59 0.86 22.96
N ASP A 73 21.57 0.26 23.56
CA ASP A 73 21.16 0.40 24.97
C ASP A 73 20.76 1.81 25.43
N ARG A 74 20.71 2.79 24.52
CA ARG A 74 20.48 4.21 24.87
C ARG A 74 19.34 4.85 24.11
N SER A 75 19.32 4.74 22.79
CA SER A 75 18.29 5.41 21.99
C SER A 75 18.14 4.88 20.58
N VAL A 76 16.92 4.94 20.07
CA VAL A 76 16.58 4.71 18.66
C VAL A 76 15.83 5.93 18.15
N LEU A 77 16.27 6.46 17.01
CA LEU A 77 15.60 7.53 16.27
C LEU A 77 14.98 6.89 15.02
N ILE A 78 13.68 7.10 14.87
CA ILE A 78 12.88 6.67 13.73
C ILE A 78 12.34 7.92 13.04
N VAL A 79 12.41 7.93 11.71
CA VAL A 79 11.67 8.87 10.89
C VAL A 79 10.52 8.09 10.26
N HIS A 80 9.30 8.45 10.61
CA HIS A 80 8.11 7.79 10.08
C HIS A 80 7.45 8.69 9.05
N HIS A 81 6.83 8.06 8.07
CA HIS A 81 6.21 8.70 6.91
C HIS A 81 4.70 8.47 6.87
N GLN A 82 4.23 7.43 7.54
CA GLN A 82 2.82 7.12 7.71
C GLN A 82 2.47 6.97 9.20
N PRO A 83 1.23 7.31 9.60
CA PRO A 83 0.19 7.95 8.77
C PRO A 83 0.42 9.45 8.53
N TRP A 84 1.44 10.02 9.17
CA TRP A 84 1.96 11.35 8.87
C TRP A 84 3.49 11.33 8.89
N ARG A 85 4.11 12.42 8.45
CA ARG A 85 5.57 12.58 8.50
C ARG A 85 6.00 13.08 9.87
N GLY A 86 6.94 12.40 10.50
CA GLY A 86 7.42 12.79 11.81
C GLY A 86 8.65 12.00 12.27
N ARG A 87 9.04 12.28 13.51
CA ARG A 87 10.16 11.65 14.20
C ARG A 87 9.66 11.02 15.48
N LEU A 88 10.10 9.79 15.71
CA LEU A 88 9.91 9.08 16.97
C LEU A 88 11.29 8.84 17.59
N VAL A 89 11.48 9.26 18.83
CA VAL A 89 12.70 9.01 19.59
C VAL A 89 12.36 8.14 20.79
N VAL A 90 12.93 6.93 20.81
CA VAL A 90 12.84 6.01 21.95
C VAL A 90 14.15 6.10 22.71
N ARG A 91 14.11 6.42 24.01
CA ARG A 91 15.29 6.54 24.87
C ARG A 91 15.16 5.62 26.08
N PHE A 92 16.25 4.97 26.46
CA PHE A 92 16.32 4.02 27.56
C PHE A 92 17.15 4.62 28.69
N PHE A 93 16.54 4.78 29.85
CA PHE A 93 17.20 5.30 31.05
C PHE A 93 17.20 4.25 32.15
N PRO A 94 18.29 4.12 32.93
CA PRO A 94 18.25 3.32 34.16
C PRO A 94 17.26 3.92 35.16
N ASP A 95 16.49 3.06 35.82
CA ASP A 95 15.54 3.43 36.88
C ASP A 95 15.52 2.36 37.99
N GLY A 96 16.33 2.57 39.03
CA GLY A 96 16.58 1.56 40.05
C GLY A 96 17.23 0.30 39.46
N VAL A 97 16.57 -0.85 39.64
CA VAL A 97 16.97 -2.14 39.03
C VAL A 97 16.43 -2.33 37.61
N GLY A 98 15.49 -1.49 37.18
CA GLY A 98 14.82 -1.57 35.89
C GLY A 98 15.20 -0.42 34.95
N SER A 99 14.32 -0.14 34.00
CA SER A 99 14.48 0.93 33.03
C SER A 99 13.21 1.77 32.88
N ARG A 100 13.43 3.07 32.64
CA ARG A 100 12.42 4.00 32.17
C ARG A 100 12.66 4.30 30.70
N ILE A 101 11.73 3.87 29.86
CA ILE A 101 11.73 4.11 28.42
C ILE A 101 10.92 5.37 28.15
N VAL A 102 11.52 6.35 27.49
CA VAL A 102 10.86 7.60 27.09
C VAL A 102 10.66 7.57 25.58
N VAL A 103 9.41 7.67 25.16
CA VAL A 103 8.99 7.69 23.75
C VAL A 103 8.52 9.10 23.43
N GLU A 104 9.21 9.79 22.53
CA GLU A 104 8.90 11.16 22.11
C GLU A 104 8.57 11.17 20.61
N SER A 105 7.34 11.53 20.25
CA SER A 105 6.87 11.62 18.87
C SER A 105 6.60 13.08 18.50
N SER A 106 7.12 13.53 17.35
CA SER A 106 6.77 14.82 16.78
C SER A 106 5.46 14.76 15.99
N LEU A 107 4.64 15.78 16.12
CA LEU A 107 3.37 15.93 15.42
C LEU A 107 3.35 17.29 14.72
N ASP A 108 3.38 17.26 13.39
CA ASP A 108 3.20 18.44 12.54
C ASP A 108 1.71 18.70 12.28
N GLN A 109 1.41 19.68 11.43
CA GLN A 109 0.03 20.04 11.10
C GLN A 109 -0.71 18.91 10.38
N ASP A 110 -0.02 18.13 9.56
CA ASP A 110 -0.60 16.99 8.83
C ASP A 110 -0.97 15.88 9.81
N GLY A 111 -0.08 15.56 10.75
CA GLY A 111 -0.33 14.61 11.82
C GLY A 111 -1.46 15.03 12.76
N LEU A 112 -1.52 16.31 13.13
CA LEU A 112 -2.63 16.88 13.90
C LEU A 112 -3.96 16.72 13.17
N THR A 113 -3.98 17.08 11.88
CA THR A 113 -5.18 17.01 11.04
C THR A 113 -5.65 15.57 10.87
N TRP A 114 -4.71 14.65 10.63
CA TRP A 114 -5.01 13.22 10.54
C TRP A 114 -5.54 12.65 11.86
N LEU A 115 -4.93 12.99 13.01
CA LEU A 115 -5.43 12.57 14.33
C LEU A 115 -6.82 13.14 14.63
N ALA A 116 -7.07 14.40 14.27
CA ALA A 116 -8.37 15.04 14.41
C ALA A 116 -9.42 14.24 13.62
N HIS A 117 -9.15 13.96 12.34
CA HIS A 117 -10.03 13.16 11.50
C HIS A 117 -10.28 11.74 12.06
N LYS A 118 -9.23 11.06 12.52
CA LYS A 118 -9.34 9.73 13.13
C LYS A 118 -10.18 9.74 14.41
N ARG A 119 -10.24 10.87 15.11
CA ARG A 119 -11.07 11.08 16.31
C ARG A 119 -12.46 11.67 15.98
N GLY A 120 -12.83 11.76 14.70
CA GLY A 120 -14.13 12.28 14.26
C GLY A 120 -14.21 13.82 14.24
N TYR A 121 -13.11 14.52 14.54
CA TYR A 121 -13.02 15.97 14.36
C TYR A 121 -12.72 16.27 12.90
N VAL A 122 -13.71 16.81 12.21
CA VAL A 122 -13.58 17.20 10.80
C VAL A 122 -13.62 18.72 10.76
N PRO A 123 -12.47 19.42 10.84
CA PRO A 123 -12.47 20.85 10.57
C PRO A 123 -13.03 21.06 9.15
N PRO A 124 -13.95 22.01 8.94
CA PRO A 124 -14.47 22.27 7.61
C PRO A 124 -13.32 22.76 6.74
N GLU A 125 -13.00 22.02 5.67
CA GLU A 125 -12.18 22.53 4.58
C GLU A 125 -13.13 23.30 3.65
N PRO A 126 -13.18 24.65 3.73
CA PRO A 126 -14.08 25.40 2.86
C PRO A 126 -13.72 25.09 1.39
N PRO A 127 -14.72 24.93 0.51
CA PRO A 127 -14.48 24.84 -0.93
C PRO A 127 -13.64 26.04 -1.38
N ARG A 128 -12.60 25.77 -2.17
CA ARG A 128 -11.78 26.81 -2.79
C ARG A 128 -12.15 26.95 -4.25
N ALA A 129 -13.01 27.92 -4.54
CA ALA A 129 -13.45 28.18 -5.91
C ALA A 129 -12.31 28.64 -6.83
N ASP A 130 -11.18 29.09 -6.26
CA ASP A 130 -9.94 29.45 -6.97
C ASP A 130 -9.07 28.23 -7.35
N ARG A 131 -9.50 27.01 -7.01
CA ARG A 131 -8.70 25.79 -7.14
C ARG A 131 -9.48 24.64 -7.76
N HIS A 132 -8.80 23.88 -8.61
CA HIS A 132 -9.32 22.64 -9.16
C HIS A 132 -8.99 21.49 -8.21
N ARG A 133 -9.90 21.16 -7.28
CA ARG A 133 -9.65 20.13 -6.28
C ARG A 133 -9.83 18.72 -6.85
N ILE A 134 -8.81 17.89 -6.63
CA ILE A 134 -8.87 16.44 -6.83
C ILE A 134 -8.63 15.73 -5.49
N GLY A 135 -9.23 14.56 -5.33
CA GLY A 135 -9.07 13.74 -4.13
C GLY A 135 -8.11 12.58 -4.37
N LEU A 136 -7.28 12.27 -3.38
CA LEU A 136 -6.56 11.01 -3.28
C LEU A 136 -7.11 10.22 -2.09
N LEU A 137 -7.84 9.14 -2.36
CA LEU A 137 -8.23 8.16 -1.35
C LEU A 137 -7.15 7.07 -1.33
N VAL A 138 -6.46 6.92 -0.21
CA VAL A 138 -5.33 6.00 -0.06
C VAL A 138 -5.30 5.45 1.35
N SER A 139 -4.83 4.21 1.52
CA SER A 139 -4.68 3.59 2.84
C SER A 139 -3.48 4.16 3.56
N LYS A 140 -3.60 5.26 4.31
CA LYS A 140 -2.49 5.81 5.11
C LYS A 140 -2.26 5.04 6.40
N SER A 141 -3.28 4.31 6.85
CA SER A 141 -3.21 3.37 7.96
C SER A 141 -3.90 2.03 7.62
N GLY A 142 -3.69 1.02 8.48
CA GLY A 142 -4.16 -0.35 8.24
C GLY A 142 -3.22 -1.17 7.35
N SER A 143 -3.65 -2.37 6.97
CA SER A 143 -2.79 -3.37 6.27
C SER A 143 -2.20 -2.86 4.95
N ALA A 144 -2.91 -2.02 4.20
CA ALA A 144 -2.44 -1.51 2.91
C ALA A 144 -1.55 -0.24 3.04
N ALA A 145 -1.14 0.15 4.26
CA ALA A 145 -0.38 1.38 4.51
C ALA A 145 1.01 1.42 3.87
N VAL A 146 1.59 0.26 3.56
CA VAL A 146 2.89 0.17 2.88
C VAL A 146 2.87 0.83 1.49
N PHE A 147 1.71 0.93 0.83
CA PHE A 147 1.59 1.53 -0.51
C PHE A 147 1.49 3.07 -0.49
N ALA A 148 1.10 3.66 0.64
CA ALA A 148 0.64 5.04 0.68
C ALA A 148 1.73 6.06 0.38
N GLN A 149 2.93 5.86 0.91
CA GLN A 149 3.98 6.87 0.82
C GLN A 149 4.42 7.12 -0.63
N ALA A 150 4.60 6.07 -1.43
CA ALA A 150 4.97 6.19 -2.84
C ALA A 150 3.82 6.81 -3.65
N THR A 151 2.60 6.35 -3.38
CA THR A 151 1.37 6.85 -4.02
C THR A 151 1.17 8.35 -3.76
N GLU A 152 1.26 8.82 -2.51
CA GLU A 152 1.12 10.23 -2.16
C GLU A 152 2.21 11.09 -2.79
N SER A 153 3.45 10.60 -2.79
CA SER A 153 4.59 11.32 -3.35
C SER A 153 4.46 11.48 -4.87
N LEU A 154 4.06 10.43 -5.58
CA LEU A 154 3.81 10.49 -7.02
C LEU A 154 2.54 11.29 -7.38
N ALA A 155 1.47 11.21 -6.59
CA ALA A 155 0.31 12.05 -6.78
C ALA A 155 0.64 13.54 -6.60
N THR A 156 1.51 13.86 -5.63
CA THR A 156 2.03 15.22 -5.43
C THR A 156 2.85 15.68 -6.63
N LEU A 157 3.78 14.84 -7.11
CA LEU A 157 4.59 15.14 -8.30
C LEU A 157 3.72 15.39 -9.54
N ALA A 158 2.68 14.57 -9.78
CA ALA A 158 1.76 14.76 -10.89
C ALA A 158 1.04 16.12 -10.80
N VAL A 159 0.60 16.52 -9.61
CA VAL A 159 -0.06 17.81 -9.39
C VAL A 159 0.92 18.98 -9.57
N GLU A 160 2.15 18.85 -9.10
CA GLU A 160 3.21 19.85 -9.30
C GLU A 160 3.48 20.07 -10.79
N GLU A 161 3.55 19.00 -11.58
CA GLU A 161 3.78 19.07 -13.03
C GLU A 161 2.60 19.68 -13.79
N VAL A 162 1.37 19.27 -13.45
CA VAL A 162 0.15 19.88 -14.02
C VAL A 162 0.10 21.38 -13.71
N ASN A 163 0.46 21.77 -12.49
CA ASN A 163 0.48 23.19 -12.09
C ASN A 163 1.61 23.97 -12.75
N ALA A 164 2.77 23.36 -12.98
CA ALA A 164 3.88 23.96 -13.71
C ALA A 164 3.51 24.24 -15.18
N ASP A 165 2.60 23.44 -15.76
CA ASP A 165 2.02 23.64 -17.10
C ASP A 165 0.78 24.57 -17.10
N GLY A 166 0.55 25.31 -16.02
CA GLY A 166 -0.53 26.30 -15.93
C GLY A 166 -1.86 25.75 -15.39
N GLY A 167 -1.90 24.51 -14.91
CA GLY A 167 -3.08 23.90 -14.31
C GLY A 167 -4.11 23.41 -15.35
N ILE A 168 -5.35 23.17 -14.89
CA ILE A 168 -6.44 22.71 -15.75
C ILE A 168 -7.27 23.92 -16.16
N GLY A 169 -7.22 24.29 -17.44
CA GLY A 169 -7.89 25.48 -17.95
C GLY A 169 -7.43 26.79 -17.29
N GLY A 170 -6.17 26.87 -16.88
CA GLY A 170 -5.59 28.02 -16.16
C GLY A 170 -5.85 28.03 -14.64
N VAL A 171 -6.51 27.01 -14.10
CA VAL A 171 -6.81 26.88 -12.67
C VAL A 171 -5.86 25.86 -12.04
N LEU A 172 -5.14 26.28 -11.00
CA LEU A 172 -4.23 25.41 -10.27
C LEU A 172 -4.97 24.29 -9.54
N VAL A 173 -4.39 23.10 -9.59
CA VAL A 173 -4.87 21.87 -8.98
C VAL A 173 -4.41 21.79 -7.52
N ASP A 174 -5.34 21.45 -6.64
CA ASP A 174 -5.08 21.13 -5.23
C ASP A 174 -5.39 19.64 -4.99
N LEU A 175 -4.47 18.93 -4.32
CA LEU A 175 -4.64 17.54 -3.89
C LEU A 175 -5.19 17.49 -2.47
N VAL A 176 -6.35 16.86 -2.27
CA VAL A 176 -6.91 16.59 -0.94
C VAL A 176 -6.81 15.10 -0.64
N VAL A 177 -6.13 14.74 0.45
CA VAL A 177 -5.88 13.33 0.79
C VAL A 177 -6.91 12.82 1.81
N GLY A 178 -7.37 11.59 1.63
CA GLY A 178 -8.22 10.87 2.58
C GLY A 178 -7.66 9.49 2.90
N ASP A 179 -7.55 9.21 4.20
CA ASP A 179 -7.17 7.89 4.70
C ASP A 179 -8.40 6.98 4.80
N ASP A 180 -8.36 5.81 4.15
CA ASP A 180 -9.39 4.78 4.28
C ASP A 180 -9.16 3.82 5.44
N ALA A 181 -8.00 3.88 6.12
CA ALA A 181 -7.57 2.97 7.17
C ALA A 181 -7.58 1.47 6.77
N SER A 182 -7.53 1.17 5.47
CA SER A 182 -7.80 -0.16 4.91
C SER A 182 -9.16 -0.74 5.32
N ASP A 183 -10.13 0.11 5.64
CA ASP A 183 -11.48 -0.26 6.10
C ASP A 183 -12.56 0.32 5.17
N SER A 184 -13.58 -0.50 4.90
CA SER A 184 -14.62 -0.13 3.94
C SER A 184 -15.51 1.02 4.43
N ALA A 185 -15.82 1.07 5.73
CA ALA A 185 -16.68 2.11 6.29
C ALA A 185 -15.91 3.44 6.42
N ALA A 186 -14.67 3.40 6.91
CA ALA A 186 -13.78 4.54 6.97
C ALA A 186 -13.50 5.11 5.57
N GLY A 187 -13.24 4.25 4.57
CA GLY A 187 -13.07 4.67 3.18
C GLY A 187 -14.28 5.34 2.57
N ALA A 188 -15.48 4.81 2.80
CA ALA A 188 -16.73 5.45 2.37
C ALA A 188 -16.91 6.84 3.02
N ALA A 189 -16.63 6.97 4.32
CA ALA A 189 -16.69 8.24 5.02
C ALA A 189 -15.64 9.24 4.50
N ALA A 190 -14.42 8.79 4.23
CA ALA A 190 -13.34 9.59 3.66
C ALA A 190 -13.68 10.05 2.23
N ALA A 191 -14.21 9.18 1.38
CA ALA A 191 -14.66 9.52 0.03
C ALA A 191 -15.75 10.61 0.06
N MET A 192 -16.74 10.48 0.95
CA MET A 192 -17.78 11.49 1.16
C MET A 192 -17.22 12.82 1.69
N ARG A 193 -16.16 12.78 2.51
CA ARG A 193 -15.46 13.99 2.95
C ARG A 193 -14.76 14.67 1.78
N LEU A 194 -14.02 13.93 0.95
CA LEU A 194 -13.36 14.47 -0.25
C LEU A 194 -14.38 15.14 -1.19
N MET A 195 -15.54 14.51 -1.41
CA MET A 195 -16.65 15.14 -2.13
C MET A 195 -17.09 16.47 -1.49
N ARG A 196 -17.31 16.50 -0.17
CA ARG A 196 -17.72 17.73 0.55
C ARG A 196 -16.63 18.81 0.54
N SER A 197 -15.36 18.43 0.47
CA SER A 197 -14.22 19.35 0.25
C SER A 197 -14.18 19.89 -1.18
N GLY A 198 -15.10 19.49 -2.07
CA GLY A 198 -15.21 20.01 -3.44
C GLY A 198 -14.37 19.26 -4.48
N CYS A 199 -13.87 18.07 -4.16
CA CYS A 199 -13.14 17.25 -5.13
C CYS A 199 -14.06 16.81 -6.27
N ARG A 200 -13.65 17.07 -7.52
CA ARG A 200 -14.40 16.71 -8.74
C ARG A 200 -14.17 15.26 -9.17
N VAL A 201 -12.98 14.74 -8.84
CA VAL A 201 -12.54 13.37 -9.08
C VAL A 201 -11.84 12.87 -7.82
N VAL A 202 -11.95 11.59 -7.54
CA VAL A 202 -11.21 10.89 -6.48
C VAL A 202 -10.43 9.75 -7.12
N PHE A 203 -9.10 9.82 -7.03
CA PHE A 203 -8.21 8.72 -7.37
C PHE A 203 -8.05 7.83 -6.14
N ALA A 204 -8.38 6.55 -6.29
CA ALA A 204 -8.48 5.61 -5.20
C ALA A 204 -7.42 4.51 -5.37
N CYS A 205 -6.36 4.62 -4.57
CA CYS A 205 -5.33 3.60 -4.40
C CYS A 205 -5.62 2.85 -3.10
N VAL A 206 -6.63 2.00 -3.14
CA VAL A 206 -7.20 1.28 -1.99
C VAL A 206 -7.61 -0.13 -2.38
N THR A 207 -7.91 -0.97 -1.38
CA THR A 207 -8.46 -2.32 -1.60
C THR A 207 -9.76 -2.29 -2.41
N SER A 208 -10.07 -3.35 -3.16
CA SER A 208 -11.36 -3.44 -3.87
C SER A 208 -12.56 -3.36 -2.93
N ALA A 209 -12.44 -3.82 -1.67
CA ALA A 209 -13.49 -3.69 -0.68
C ALA A 209 -13.79 -2.21 -0.36
N THR A 210 -12.76 -1.44 -0.03
CA THR A 210 -12.88 0.01 0.18
C THR A 210 -13.40 0.70 -1.07
N PHE A 211 -12.85 0.38 -2.25
CA PHE A 211 -13.26 0.99 -3.50
C PHE A 211 -14.76 0.81 -3.75
N ASN A 212 -15.28 -0.40 -3.54
CA ASN A 212 -16.70 -0.70 -3.73
C ASN A 212 -17.58 0.04 -2.72
N ALA A 213 -17.13 0.19 -1.47
CA ALA A 213 -17.85 0.97 -0.46
C ALA A 213 -17.86 2.47 -0.79
N ALA A 214 -16.73 3.03 -1.23
CA ALA A 214 -16.62 4.41 -1.70
C ALA A 214 -17.48 4.66 -2.94
N ALA A 215 -17.49 3.72 -3.89
CA ALA A 215 -18.33 3.79 -5.09
C ALA A 215 -19.83 3.80 -4.75
N SER A 216 -20.23 2.99 -3.76
CA SER A 216 -21.60 2.97 -3.24
C SER A 216 -21.97 4.30 -2.58
N ALA A 217 -21.09 4.84 -1.73
CA ALA A 217 -21.31 6.10 -1.03
C ALA A 217 -21.38 7.31 -1.97
N LEU A 218 -20.57 7.30 -3.04
CA LEU A 218 -20.54 8.35 -4.06
C LEU A 218 -21.57 8.13 -5.19
N HIS A 219 -22.41 7.09 -5.11
CA HIS A 219 -23.39 6.82 -6.14
C HIS A 219 -24.39 7.99 -6.29
N GLY A 220 -24.63 8.41 -7.53
CA GLY A 220 -25.52 9.54 -7.84
C GLY A 220 -24.90 10.93 -7.59
N THR A 221 -23.65 10.99 -7.11
CA THR A 221 -22.97 12.26 -6.85
C THR A 221 -22.31 12.85 -8.11
N GLY A 222 -21.81 14.08 -7.96
CA GLY A 222 -21.00 14.80 -8.94
C GLY A 222 -19.58 14.27 -9.13
N VAL A 223 -19.12 13.29 -8.35
CA VAL A 223 -17.70 12.89 -8.30
C VAL A 223 -17.42 11.69 -9.20
N LEU A 224 -16.35 11.77 -9.99
CA LEU A 224 -15.81 10.61 -10.69
C LEU A 224 -14.85 9.85 -9.75
N LEU A 225 -15.08 8.55 -9.54
CA LEU A 225 -14.20 7.70 -8.74
C LEU A 225 -13.34 6.82 -9.66
N VAL A 226 -12.02 6.91 -9.53
CA VAL A 226 -11.05 6.20 -10.39
C VAL A 226 -10.25 5.22 -9.54
N HIS A 227 -10.41 3.91 -9.76
CA HIS A 227 -9.57 2.88 -9.15
C HIS A 227 -8.24 2.88 -9.89
N THR A 228 -7.15 3.22 -9.20
CA THR A 228 -5.82 3.38 -9.81
C THR A 228 -4.89 2.20 -9.58
N VAL A 229 -5.42 1.07 -9.10
CA VAL A 229 -4.63 -0.13 -8.81
C VAL A 229 -5.30 -1.37 -9.42
N LEU A 230 -4.53 -2.46 -9.51
CA LEU A 230 -5.03 -3.78 -9.91
C LEU A 230 -6.35 -4.14 -9.22
N ASN A 231 -7.26 -4.72 -10.00
CA ASN A 231 -8.58 -5.10 -9.51
C ASN A 231 -9.25 -6.14 -10.40
N GLU A 232 -10.17 -6.89 -9.80
CA GLU A 232 -10.95 -7.98 -10.40
C GLU A 232 -11.93 -7.53 -11.49
N GLY A 233 -12.05 -6.22 -11.73
CA GLY A 233 -13.04 -5.65 -12.64
C GLY A 233 -14.39 -5.47 -11.97
N GLY A 234 -15.45 -5.59 -12.74
CA GLY A 234 -16.81 -5.40 -12.26
C GLY A 234 -17.71 -4.81 -13.33
N ARG A 235 -18.98 -4.61 -12.98
CA ARG A 235 -19.95 -4.03 -13.89
C ARG A 235 -19.59 -2.56 -14.16
N PRO A 236 -19.69 -2.09 -15.42
CA PRO A 236 -19.53 -0.68 -15.74
C PRO A 236 -20.53 0.18 -14.95
N SER A 237 -20.06 1.31 -14.43
CA SER A 237 -20.90 2.33 -13.78
C SER A 237 -20.50 3.73 -14.30
N PRO A 238 -21.45 4.66 -14.52
CA PRO A 238 -21.16 5.99 -15.04
C PRO A 238 -20.23 6.84 -14.16
N GLY A 239 -20.22 6.61 -12.84
CA GLY A 239 -19.39 7.35 -11.88
C GLY A 239 -18.06 6.68 -11.56
N VAL A 240 -17.73 5.56 -12.22
CA VAL A 240 -16.58 4.72 -11.88
C VAL A 240 -15.70 4.46 -13.10
N VAL A 241 -14.39 4.57 -12.90
CA VAL A 241 -13.33 4.08 -13.79
C VAL A 241 -12.49 3.06 -13.01
N ARG A 242 -12.14 1.94 -13.64
CA ARG A 242 -11.25 0.93 -13.06
C ARG A 242 -10.06 0.75 -13.99
N LEU A 243 -8.92 1.29 -13.59
CA LEU A 243 -7.64 1.11 -14.28
C LEU A 243 -6.93 -0.14 -13.72
N GLY A 244 -5.63 -0.23 -13.96
CA GLY A 244 -4.76 -1.26 -13.39
C GLY A 244 -4.93 -2.65 -14.01
N GLU A 245 -4.10 -3.56 -13.52
CA GLU A 245 -4.00 -4.93 -14.00
C GLU A 245 -5.23 -5.77 -13.63
N ARG A 246 -5.47 -6.81 -14.44
CA ARG A 246 -6.51 -7.81 -14.18
C ARG A 246 -5.88 -9.10 -13.70
N PRO A 247 -6.51 -9.82 -12.75
CA PRO A 247 -5.95 -11.06 -12.22
C PRO A 247 -5.75 -12.10 -13.31
N LEU A 248 -6.67 -12.20 -14.28
CA LEU A 248 -6.52 -13.14 -15.41
C LEU A 248 -5.28 -12.86 -16.26
N ALA A 249 -4.92 -11.59 -16.47
CA ALA A 249 -3.70 -11.24 -17.20
C ALA A 249 -2.46 -11.60 -16.37
N GLN A 250 -2.47 -11.30 -15.07
CA GLN A 250 -1.36 -11.63 -14.17
C GLN A 250 -1.13 -13.14 -14.10
N VAL A 251 -2.17 -13.93 -13.87
CA VAL A 251 -2.04 -15.39 -13.74
C VAL A 251 -1.66 -16.06 -15.05
N ARG A 252 -2.12 -15.56 -16.20
CA ARG A 252 -1.69 -16.07 -17.52
C ARG A 252 -0.21 -15.82 -17.79
N ALA A 253 0.32 -14.70 -17.33
CA ALA A 253 1.74 -14.41 -17.46
C ALA A 253 2.58 -15.35 -16.58
N GLY A 254 2.21 -15.51 -15.30
CA GLY A 254 3.07 -16.18 -14.32
C GLY A 254 2.89 -17.69 -14.17
N VAL A 255 1.65 -18.20 -14.15
CA VAL A 255 1.35 -19.59 -13.75
C VAL A 255 2.05 -20.62 -14.65
N PRO A 256 1.92 -20.57 -15.99
CA PRO A 256 2.55 -21.57 -16.85
C PRO A 256 4.08 -21.55 -16.77
N LEU A 257 4.67 -20.36 -16.68
CA LEU A 257 6.13 -20.19 -16.57
C LEU A 257 6.67 -20.73 -15.24
N LEU A 258 6.01 -20.43 -14.12
CA LEU A 258 6.43 -20.93 -12.82
C LEU A 258 6.32 -22.46 -12.74
N MET A 259 5.24 -23.03 -13.29
CA MET A 259 5.07 -24.49 -13.39
C MET A 259 6.13 -25.15 -14.27
N ALA A 260 6.52 -24.51 -15.38
CA ALA A 260 7.56 -25.01 -16.27
C ALA A 260 8.94 -25.00 -15.58
N GLU A 261 9.27 -23.93 -14.87
CA GLU A 261 10.57 -23.76 -14.21
C GLU A 261 10.76 -24.66 -12.99
N THR A 262 9.72 -24.79 -12.18
CA THR A 262 9.78 -25.57 -10.93
C THR A 262 9.47 -27.04 -11.13
N GLY A 263 8.78 -27.40 -12.21
CA GLY A 263 8.16 -28.72 -12.38
C GLY A 263 6.89 -28.92 -11.54
N GLY A 264 6.58 -28.01 -10.61
CA GLY A 264 5.42 -28.11 -9.72
C GLY A 264 4.10 -28.06 -10.49
N ARG A 265 3.11 -28.79 -9.98
CA ARG A 265 1.76 -28.85 -10.57
C ARG A 265 0.65 -28.62 -9.54
N ASN A 266 0.97 -28.78 -8.26
CA ASN A 266 0.01 -28.72 -7.18
C ASN A 266 0.04 -27.37 -6.47
N TRP A 267 -1.07 -26.64 -6.57
CA TRP A 267 -1.23 -25.29 -6.04
C TRP A 267 -2.04 -25.26 -4.75
N PHE A 268 -1.68 -24.35 -3.85
CA PHE A 268 -2.53 -23.90 -2.74
C PHE A 268 -2.78 -22.40 -2.86
N PHE A 269 -4.01 -21.95 -2.64
CA PHE A 269 -4.34 -20.53 -2.74
C PHE A 269 -4.54 -19.89 -1.36
N VAL A 270 -3.96 -18.72 -1.14
CA VAL A 270 -4.15 -17.91 0.06
C VAL A 270 -4.55 -16.49 -0.35
N GLY A 271 -5.55 -15.95 0.32
CA GLY A 271 -6.07 -14.62 0.01
C GLY A 271 -6.85 -14.02 1.16
N GLN A 272 -7.42 -12.84 0.93
CA GLN A 272 -8.27 -12.13 1.88
C GLN A 272 -9.75 -12.34 1.55
N ARG A 273 -10.62 -12.21 2.55
CA ARG A 273 -12.06 -12.46 2.44
C ARG A 273 -12.81 -11.28 1.81
N TYR A 274 -12.47 -10.91 0.57
CA TYR A 274 -13.20 -9.93 -0.24
C TYR A 274 -13.02 -10.16 -1.75
N SER A 275 -13.65 -9.30 -2.56
CA SER A 275 -13.82 -9.48 -4.00
C SER A 275 -12.53 -9.67 -4.80
N TRP A 276 -11.42 -9.04 -4.40
CA TRP A 276 -10.11 -9.20 -5.07
C TRP A 276 -9.66 -10.66 -5.09
N SER A 277 -9.50 -11.27 -3.91
CA SER A 277 -9.00 -12.64 -3.80
C SER A 277 -9.98 -13.65 -4.40
N TYR A 278 -11.30 -13.39 -4.34
CA TYR A 278 -12.28 -14.23 -5.05
C TYR A 278 -12.08 -14.17 -6.57
N GLY A 279 -11.92 -12.98 -7.14
CA GLY A 279 -11.66 -12.81 -8.57
C GLY A 279 -10.30 -13.38 -8.99
N ALA A 280 -9.27 -13.19 -8.17
CA ALA A 280 -7.93 -13.71 -8.38
C ALA A 280 -7.89 -15.23 -8.36
N HIS A 281 -8.47 -15.87 -7.33
CA HIS A 281 -8.52 -17.33 -7.20
C HIS A 281 -9.38 -17.96 -8.30
N TRP A 282 -10.48 -17.31 -8.71
CA TRP A 282 -11.28 -17.76 -9.85
C TRP A 282 -10.46 -17.77 -11.14
N ALA A 283 -9.74 -16.68 -11.44
CA ALA A 283 -8.90 -16.57 -12.62
C ALA A 283 -7.73 -17.58 -12.58
N ALA A 284 -7.08 -17.71 -11.42
CA ALA A 284 -5.97 -18.63 -11.22
C ALA A 284 -6.41 -20.09 -11.39
N ARG A 285 -7.54 -20.50 -10.80
CA ARG A 285 -8.06 -21.87 -10.93
C ARG A 285 -8.26 -22.25 -12.39
N ARG A 286 -8.79 -21.33 -13.19
CA ARG A 286 -8.95 -21.52 -14.64
C ARG A 286 -7.59 -21.73 -15.32
N VAL A 287 -6.63 -20.84 -15.09
CA VAL A 287 -5.32 -20.90 -15.76
C VAL A 287 -4.49 -22.11 -15.30
N VAL A 288 -4.54 -22.45 -14.02
CA VAL A 288 -3.89 -23.65 -13.47
C VAL A 288 -4.43 -24.92 -14.15
N ALA A 289 -5.74 -25.04 -14.31
CA ALA A 289 -6.34 -26.17 -15.01
C ALA A 289 -5.96 -26.19 -16.51
N GLU A 290 -6.00 -25.03 -17.19
CA GLU A 290 -5.56 -24.89 -18.59
C GLU A 290 -4.07 -25.31 -18.77
N ALA A 291 -3.22 -25.06 -17.77
CA ALA A 291 -1.80 -25.45 -17.75
C ALA A 291 -1.54 -26.89 -17.24
N GLY A 292 -2.58 -27.68 -16.95
CA GLY A 292 -2.45 -29.06 -16.48
C GLY A 292 -2.03 -29.20 -15.01
N GLY A 293 -2.25 -28.18 -14.19
CA GLY A 293 -2.05 -28.22 -12.74
C GLY A 293 -3.33 -28.53 -11.96
N SER A 294 -3.20 -28.67 -10.64
CA SER A 294 -4.31 -28.92 -9.71
C SER A 294 -4.27 -27.95 -8.54
N VAL A 295 -5.44 -27.59 -8.01
CA VAL A 295 -5.56 -26.78 -6.78
C VAL A 295 -5.96 -27.70 -5.63
N LEU A 296 -5.06 -27.89 -4.67
CA LEU A 296 -5.22 -28.83 -3.55
C LEU A 296 -5.96 -28.22 -2.35
N GLY A 297 -6.03 -26.89 -2.28
CA GLY A 297 -6.76 -26.18 -1.24
C GLY A 297 -6.77 -24.68 -1.44
N GLU A 298 -7.66 -24.01 -0.72
CA GLU A 298 -7.69 -22.55 -0.63
C GLU A 298 -8.11 -22.11 0.78
N THR A 299 -7.60 -20.97 1.22
CA THR A 299 -8.06 -20.29 2.43
C THR A 299 -8.22 -18.79 2.20
N TYR A 300 -9.14 -18.19 2.97
CA TYR A 300 -9.37 -16.75 2.99
C TYR A 300 -9.26 -16.21 4.41
N GLN A 301 -8.32 -15.29 4.61
CA GLN A 301 -8.09 -14.61 5.87
C GLN A 301 -8.84 -13.28 5.93
N ILE A 302 -9.02 -12.75 7.13
CA ILE A 302 -9.53 -11.38 7.30
C ILE A 302 -8.38 -10.41 7.04
N LEU A 303 -8.63 -9.30 6.36
CA LEU A 303 -7.62 -8.25 6.16
C LEU A 303 -7.10 -7.74 7.52
N GLY A 304 -5.78 -7.61 7.67
CA GLY A 304 -5.14 -7.28 8.93
C GLY A 304 -4.77 -8.51 9.77
N THR A 305 -4.71 -9.70 9.16
CA THR A 305 -4.23 -10.91 9.83
C THR A 305 -2.72 -10.82 10.03
N THR A 306 -2.25 -11.07 11.25
CA THR A 306 -0.82 -11.06 11.58
C THR A 306 -0.25 -12.45 11.89
N ASP A 307 -1.09 -13.39 12.33
CA ASP A 307 -0.72 -14.78 12.57
C ASP A 307 -1.23 -15.69 11.44
N PHE A 308 -0.29 -16.26 10.69
CA PHE A 308 -0.53 -17.19 9.59
C PHE A 308 -0.06 -18.61 9.91
N THR A 309 0.34 -18.91 11.15
CA THR A 309 0.90 -20.21 11.57
C THR A 309 0.03 -21.37 11.11
N GLN A 310 -1.29 -21.29 11.36
CA GLN A 310 -2.24 -22.32 10.95
C GLN A 310 -2.35 -22.47 9.41
N VAL A 311 -2.24 -21.37 8.66
CA VAL A 311 -2.26 -21.39 7.20
C VAL A 311 -1.00 -22.07 6.67
N VAL A 312 0.16 -21.70 7.19
CA VAL A 312 1.45 -22.29 6.84
C VAL A 312 1.46 -23.80 7.12
N ASP A 313 0.97 -24.23 8.29
CA ASP A 313 0.83 -25.65 8.65
C ASP A 313 -0.13 -26.40 7.73
N THR A 314 -1.18 -25.72 7.25
CA THR A 314 -2.16 -26.32 6.33
C THR A 314 -1.54 -26.52 4.95
N ILE A 315 -0.81 -25.55 4.44
CA ILE A 315 -0.08 -25.65 3.16
C ILE A 315 0.97 -26.76 3.24
N GLY A 316 1.76 -26.81 4.32
CA GLY A 316 2.79 -27.84 4.50
C GLY A 316 2.23 -29.28 4.52
N ARG A 317 0.98 -29.46 4.97
CA ARG A 317 0.30 -30.76 5.00
C ARG A 317 -0.49 -31.08 3.73
N SER A 318 -0.74 -30.10 2.86
CA SER A 318 -1.57 -30.31 1.67
C SER A 318 -0.83 -31.01 0.54
N GLY A 319 0.51 -31.06 0.57
CA GLY A 319 1.33 -31.53 -0.54
C GLY A 319 1.41 -30.56 -1.72
N ALA A 320 1.07 -29.28 -1.48
CA ALA A 320 1.23 -28.26 -2.51
C ALA A 320 2.72 -27.94 -2.71
N GLU A 321 3.08 -27.67 -3.96
CA GLU A 321 4.44 -27.30 -4.40
C GLU A 321 4.50 -25.81 -4.74
N LEU A 322 3.34 -25.23 -5.08
CA LEU A 322 3.19 -23.85 -5.51
C LEU A 322 2.11 -23.17 -4.67
N ILE A 323 2.35 -21.91 -4.31
CA ILE A 323 1.41 -21.08 -3.57
C ILE A 323 1.01 -19.92 -4.49
N LEU A 324 -0.29 -19.68 -4.63
CA LEU A 324 -0.77 -18.40 -5.17
C LEU A 324 -1.17 -17.52 -3.98
N SER A 325 -0.47 -16.39 -3.79
CA SER A 325 -0.89 -15.39 -2.82
C SER A 325 -1.64 -14.26 -3.50
N SER A 326 -2.80 -13.92 -2.93
CA SER A 326 -3.55 -12.69 -3.23
C SER A 326 -3.75 -11.82 -1.98
N LEU A 327 -2.93 -12.04 -0.94
CA LEU A 327 -2.85 -11.16 0.23
C LEU A 327 -2.30 -9.78 -0.18
N VAL A 328 -2.60 -8.75 0.61
CA VAL A 328 -2.19 -7.37 0.30
C VAL A 328 -1.45 -6.71 1.45
N GLY A 329 -0.39 -5.99 1.12
CA GLY A 329 0.34 -5.14 2.05
C GLY A 329 0.92 -5.93 3.23
N HIS A 330 0.65 -5.48 4.45
CA HIS A 330 1.26 -6.03 5.66
C HIS A 330 0.89 -7.50 5.93
N ASP A 331 -0.30 -7.95 5.51
CA ASP A 331 -0.67 -9.37 5.56
C ASP A 331 0.27 -10.26 4.73
N GLU A 332 0.70 -9.79 3.54
CA GLU A 332 1.69 -10.52 2.72
C GLU A 332 3.06 -10.51 3.42
N VAL A 333 3.42 -9.41 4.09
CA VAL A 333 4.66 -9.32 4.88
C VAL A 333 4.72 -10.42 5.94
N PHE A 334 3.67 -10.55 6.74
CA PHE A 334 3.60 -11.57 7.79
C PHE A 334 3.56 -12.98 7.23
N PHE A 335 2.75 -13.21 6.20
CA PHE A 335 2.63 -14.53 5.58
C PHE A 335 3.97 -14.99 5.03
N GLU A 336 4.68 -14.14 4.29
CA GLU A 336 5.90 -14.55 3.62
C GLU A 336 7.06 -14.77 4.62
N ARG A 337 7.13 -13.97 5.69
CA ARG A 337 8.06 -14.16 6.83
C ARG A 337 7.79 -15.47 7.57
N GLN A 338 6.53 -15.76 7.91
CA GLN A 338 6.18 -17.01 8.60
C GLN A 338 6.42 -18.24 7.73
N CYS A 339 6.18 -18.16 6.42
CA CYS A 339 6.58 -19.20 5.48
C CYS A 339 8.10 -19.47 5.51
N SER A 340 8.93 -18.41 5.59
CA SER A 340 10.39 -18.54 5.72
C SER A 340 10.78 -19.19 7.05
N GLN A 341 10.28 -18.65 8.17
CA GLN A 341 10.59 -19.09 9.54
C GLN A 341 10.19 -20.54 9.81
N HIS A 342 9.09 -21.00 9.22
CA HIS A 342 8.61 -22.38 9.34
C HIS A 342 9.19 -23.33 8.26
N GLY A 343 10.13 -22.85 7.43
CA GLY A 343 10.82 -23.66 6.44
C GLY A 343 10.00 -24.03 5.21
N LEU A 344 8.81 -23.45 5.01
CA LEU A 344 7.91 -23.74 3.88
C LEU A 344 8.57 -23.39 2.53
N ARG A 345 9.51 -22.44 2.51
CA ARG A 345 10.32 -22.07 1.34
C ARG A 345 11.20 -23.20 0.80
N SER A 346 11.50 -24.21 1.61
CA SER A 346 12.29 -25.35 1.16
C SER A 346 11.51 -26.29 0.23
N THR A 347 10.18 -26.27 0.30
CA THR A 347 9.28 -27.20 -0.41
C THR A 347 8.31 -26.51 -1.36
N THR A 348 8.13 -25.19 -1.23
CA THR A 348 7.16 -24.43 -2.02
C THR A 348 7.77 -23.20 -2.69
N ARG A 349 7.11 -22.74 -3.76
CA ARG A 349 7.37 -21.42 -4.38
C ARG A 349 6.08 -20.61 -4.40
N THR A 350 6.15 -19.34 -4.00
CA THR A 350 5.01 -18.43 -4.02
C THR A 350 4.99 -17.60 -5.29
N PHE A 351 3.82 -17.48 -5.90
CA PHE A 351 3.47 -16.45 -6.87
C PHE A 351 2.46 -15.49 -6.23
N ALA A 352 2.93 -14.29 -5.88
CA ALA A 352 2.17 -13.25 -5.21
C ALA A 352 1.68 -12.21 -6.21
N LEU A 353 0.36 -11.99 -6.26
CA LEU A 353 -0.25 -11.07 -7.21
C LEU A 353 -0.23 -9.60 -6.75
N VAL A 354 0.15 -9.34 -5.49
CA VAL A 354 0.19 -8.00 -4.87
C VAL A 354 1.47 -7.78 -4.05
N LEU A 355 2.60 -8.37 -4.50
CA LEU A 355 3.92 -8.14 -3.89
C LEU A 355 4.65 -7.00 -4.61
N ASP A 356 4.41 -5.77 -4.16
CA ASP A 356 5.09 -4.59 -4.70
C ASP A 356 6.44 -4.32 -4.00
N GLU A 357 7.21 -3.36 -4.52
CA GLU A 357 8.56 -3.05 -4.01
C GLU A 357 8.55 -2.62 -2.55
N ALA A 358 7.54 -1.87 -2.11
CA ALA A 358 7.41 -1.46 -0.71
C ALA A 358 7.12 -2.66 0.19
N THR A 359 6.15 -3.50 -0.18
CA THR A 359 5.83 -4.75 0.55
C THR A 359 7.06 -5.66 0.65
N GLN A 360 7.81 -5.81 -0.45
CA GLN A 360 9.03 -6.61 -0.48
C GLN A 360 10.07 -6.07 0.52
N GLN A 361 10.28 -4.75 0.59
CA GLN A 361 11.19 -4.14 1.57
C GLN A 361 10.80 -4.44 3.02
N PHE A 362 9.49 -4.50 3.31
CA PHE A 362 9.00 -4.85 4.63
C PHE A 362 9.11 -6.34 4.94
N ILE A 363 9.12 -7.25 3.95
CA ILE A 363 9.43 -8.67 4.19
C ILE A 363 10.87 -8.82 4.67
N GLY A 364 11.82 -8.19 3.99
CA GLY A 364 13.25 -8.25 4.30
C GLY A 364 14.08 -8.87 3.18
N ASN A 365 15.36 -9.10 3.45
CA ASN A 365 16.31 -9.42 2.38
C ASN A 365 16.23 -10.87 1.87
N SER A 366 15.94 -11.85 2.74
CA SER A 366 15.97 -13.28 2.40
C SER A 366 14.62 -13.99 2.48
N ASP A 367 13.68 -13.50 3.29
CA ASP A 367 12.44 -14.22 3.58
C ASP A 367 11.49 -14.35 2.37
N ALA A 368 11.65 -13.45 1.39
CA ALA A 368 10.94 -13.47 0.12
C ALA A 368 11.80 -13.99 -1.05
N ASP A 369 13.00 -14.53 -0.84
CA ASP A 369 13.82 -14.99 -1.96
C ASP A 369 13.11 -16.10 -2.74
N GLY A 370 13.02 -15.94 -4.06
CA GLY A 370 12.32 -16.87 -4.96
C GLY A 370 10.82 -16.64 -5.08
N VAL A 371 10.25 -15.63 -4.40
CA VAL A 371 8.83 -15.26 -4.54
C VAL A 371 8.64 -14.47 -5.82
N TRP A 372 7.66 -14.86 -6.63
CA TRP A 372 7.36 -14.21 -7.90
C TRP A 372 6.28 -13.15 -7.72
N ALA A 373 6.42 -12.05 -8.44
CA ALA A 373 5.46 -10.96 -8.54
C ALA A 373 5.07 -10.71 -10.01
N ALA A 374 3.89 -10.16 -10.26
CA ALA A 374 3.40 -9.84 -11.59
C ALA A 374 2.72 -8.47 -11.66
N PHE A 375 3.29 -7.53 -12.41
CA PHE A 375 2.79 -6.16 -12.53
C PHE A 375 3.05 -5.57 -13.92
N GLY A 376 2.37 -4.48 -14.27
CA GLY A 376 2.62 -3.71 -15.49
C GLY A 376 3.86 -2.80 -15.41
N TYR A 377 4.43 -2.64 -14.21
CA TYR A 377 5.61 -1.82 -13.93
C TYR A 377 6.43 -2.45 -12.80
N PHE A 378 7.75 -2.38 -12.94
CA PHE A 378 8.71 -2.57 -11.85
C PHE A 378 9.75 -1.47 -11.89
N GLN A 379 10.16 -0.98 -10.72
CA GLN A 379 11.21 0.03 -10.63
C GLN A 379 12.54 -0.52 -11.19
N GLY A 380 13.25 0.31 -11.95
CA GLY A 380 14.54 -0.03 -12.56
C GLY A 380 14.41 -0.90 -13.81
N PHE A 381 13.22 -1.00 -14.40
CA PHE A 381 12.96 -1.77 -15.62
C PHE A 381 12.35 -0.91 -16.73
N GLY A 382 12.73 -1.20 -17.98
CA GLY A 382 12.24 -0.50 -19.17
C GLY A 382 12.76 0.94 -19.29
N ASP A 383 12.06 1.77 -20.06
CA ASP A 383 12.40 3.19 -20.30
C ASP A 383 11.82 4.14 -19.22
N ASN A 384 11.58 3.63 -18.02
CA ASN A 384 10.98 4.39 -16.91
C ASN A 384 11.97 5.34 -16.21
N THR A 385 13.15 5.53 -16.79
CA THR A 385 14.27 6.26 -16.19
C THR A 385 13.94 7.74 -15.95
N ASP A 386 13.10 8.33 -16.80
CA ASP A 386 12.69 9.73 -16.66
C ASP A 386 11.80 9.97 -15.43
N LEU A 387 10.73 9.17 -15.27
CA LEU A 387 9.85 9.25 -14.09
C LEU A 387 10.64 9.01 -12.80
N GLU A 388 11.51 8.00 -12.78
CA GLU A 388 12.36 7.74 -11.61
C GLU A 388 13.31 8.90 -11.32
N THR A 389 13.85 9.57 -12.34
CA THR A 389 14.73 10.72 -12.18
C THR A 389 13.98 11.90 -11.60
N ARG A 390 12.79 12.23 -12.13
CA ARG A 390 11.92 13.30 -11.61
C ARG A 390 11.46 13.00 -10.19
N TYR A 391 11.10 11.75 -9.91
CA TYR A 391 10.75 11.31 -8.57
C TYR A 391 11.91 11.51 -7.58
N ARG A 392 13.13 11.08 -7.91
CA ARG A 392 14.31 11.32 -7.08
C ARG A 392 14.63 12.80 -6.90
N ALA A 393 14.43 13.62 -7.94
CA ALA A 393 14.66 15.06 -7.88
C ALA A 393 13.64 15.78 -6.97
N SER A 394 12.42 15.25 -6.83
CA SER A 394 11.39 15.78 -5.92
C SER A 394 11.67 15.51 -4.43
N ALA A 395 12.66 14.68 -4.11
CA ALA A 395 12.90 14.15 -2.77
C ALA A 395 13.26 15.22 -1.73
N LYS A 396 12.57 15.18 -0.59
CA LYS A 396 12.96 15.86 0.66
C LYS A 396 13.34 14.84 1.76
N GLY A 397 14.01 13.75 1.39
CA GLY A 397 14.38 12.66 2.30
C GLY A 397 14.50 11.31 1.59
N ILE A 398 14.52 10.22 2.37
CA ILE A 398 14.45 8.86 1.81
C ILE A 398 13.07 8.65 1.18
N LEU A 399 13.05 8.38 -0.11
CA LEU A 399 11.84 8.04 -0.85
C LEU A 399 11.59 6.52 -0.81
N PRO A 400 10.33 6.10 -0.68
CA PRO A 400 9.95 4.71 -0.86
C PRO A 400 10.16 4.33 -2.33
N PRO A 401 10.35 3.04 -2.61
CA PRO A 401 10.43 2.56 -3.98
C PRO A 401 9.11 2.84 -4.71
N LEU A 402 9.21 3.05 -6.02
CA LEU A 402 8.06 3.12 -6.89
C LEU A 402 7.55 1.71 -7.18
N SER A 403 6.24 1.60 -7.34
CA SER A 403 5.58 0.38 -7.80
C SER A 403 4.49 0.70 -8.81
N SER A 404 3.98 -0.35 -9.48
CA SER A 404 2.85 -0.22 -10.42
C SER A 404 1.64 0.48 -9.80
N LEU A 405 1.43 0.32 -8.50
CA LEU A 405 0.32 0.95 -7.76
C LEU A 405 0.46 2.48 -7.71
N SER A 406 1.69 2.94 -7.42
CA SER A 406 2.01 4.36 -7.36
C SER A 406 2.09 4.99 -8.76
N GLU A 407 2.65 4.27 -9.74
CA GLU A 407 2.81 4.75 -11.12
C GLU A 407 1.46 4.87 -11.84
N THR A 408 0.57 3.89 -11.68
CA THR A 408 -0.77 3.97 -12.27
C THR A 408 -1.56 5.14 -11.69
N THR A 409 -1.34 5.49 -10.42
CA THR A 409 -1.96 6.68 -9.79
C THR A 409 -1.42 7.98 -10.40
N TYR A 410 -0.11 8.07 -10.61
CA TYR A 410 0.53 9.19 -11.30
C TYR A 410 -0.03 9.40 -12.72
N GLU A 411 -0.01 8.34 -13.53
CA GLU A 411 -0.51 8.38 -14.91
C GLU A 411 -2.00 8.73 -14.97
N ALA A 412 -2.81 8.21 -14.03
CA ALA A 412 -4.24 8.54 -13.96
C ALA A 412 -4.50 10.03 -13.69
N ILE A 413 -3.70 10.67 -12.85
CA ILE A 413 -3.82 12.12 -12.56
C ILE A 413 -3.46 12.93 -13.80
N LEU A 414 -2.37 12.59 -14.48
CA LEU A 414 -1.97 13.26 -15.72
C LEU A 414 -3.00 13.06 -16.83
N ALA A 415 -3.50 11.83 -17.01
CA ALA A 415 -4.51 11.51 -18.00
C ALA A 415 -5.82 12.28 -17.73
N TYR A 416 -6.20 12.41 -16.46
CA TYR A 416 -7.34 13.23 -16.06
C TYR A 416 -7.11 14.71 -16.37
N ALA A 417 -5.94 15.27 -16.04
CA ALA A 417 -5.63 16.67 -16.31
C ALA A 417 -5.73 16.97 -17.81
N ARG A 418 -5.14 16.11 -18.66
CA ARG A 418 -5.28 16.20 -20.13
C ARG A 418 -6.74 16.16 -20.57
N ALA A 419 -7.50 15.18 -20.09
CA ALA A 419 -8.90 15.01 -20.47
C ALA A 419 -9.79 16.17 -20.02
N ALA A 420 -9.57 16.69 -18.81
CA ALA A 420 -10.31 17.82 -18.25
C ALA A 420 -10.00 19.14 -18.95
N THR A 421 -8.77 19.31 -19.45
CA THR A 421 -8.39 20.45 -20.31
C THR A 421 -9.09 20.40 -21.67
N ILE A 422 -9.29 19.20 -22.25
CA ILE A 422 -9.94 19.03 -23.57
C ILE A 422 -11.48 19.13 -23.49
N ALA A 423 -12.11 18.42 -22.56
CA ALA A 423 -13.56 18.20 -22.55
C ALA A 423 -14.36 19.17 -21.66
N SER A 424 -13.70 20.12 -20.99
CA SER A 424 -14.17 20.79 -19.76
C SER A 424 -14.19 19.85 -18.55
N ALA A 425 -13.78 20.38 -17.40
CA ALA A 425 -13.80 19.71 -16.10
C ALA A 425 -15.19 19.22 -15.64
N ASP A 426 -16.26 19.76 -16.23
CA ASP A 426 -17.65 19.40 -15.91
C ASP A 426 -18.19 18.24 -16.78
N ASP A 427 -17.56 17.93 -17.92
CA ASP A 427 -17.96 16.82 -18.79
C ASP A 427 -17.37 15.49 -18.32
N ARG A 428 -17.91 15.00 -17.21
CA ARG A 428 -17.48 13.75 -16.58
C ARG A 428 -17.63 12.54 -17.50
N ALA A 429 -18.61 12.52 -18.39
CA ALA A 429 -18.83 11.41 -19.30
C ALA A 429 -17.73 11.35 -20.37
N SER A 430 -17.32 12.50 -20.92
CA SER A 430 -16.18 12.59 -21.82
C SER A 430 -14.87 12.27 -21.12
N ILE A 431 -14.60 12.83 -19.93
CA ILE A 431 -13.41 12.52 -19.13
C ILE A 431 -13.33 11.01 -18.84
N ARG A 432 -14.44 10.40 -18.39
CA ARG A 432 -14.51 8.95 -18.13
C ARG A 432 -14.17 8.15 -19.37
N ARG A 433 -14.73 8.50 -20.54
CA ARG A 433 -14.40 7.82 -21.81
C ARG A 433 -12.93 7.98 -22.15
N GLN A 434 -12.35 9.16 -21.98
CA GLN A 434 -10.94 9.39 -22.27
C GLN A 434 -10.01 8.64 -21.30
N LEU A 435 -10.37 8.50 -20.02
CA LEU A 435 -9.60 7.68 -19.08
C LEU A 435 -9.65 6.19 -19.43
N LEU A 436 -10.84 5.68 -19.75
CA LEU A 436 -11.01 4.30 -20.23
C LEU A 436 -10.30 4.09 -21.57
N ALA A 437 -10.39 5.07 -22.48
CA ALA A 437 -9.69 5.05 -23.74
C ALA A 437 -8.18 5.21 -23.56
N HIS A 438 -7.65 5.95 -22.59
CA HIS A 438 -6.21 6.00 -22.36
C HIS A 438 -5.69 4.64 -21.90
N ASN A 439 -6.48 3.95 -21.09
CA ASN A 439 -6.24 2.56 -20.70
C ASN A 439 -6.45 1.57 -21.87
N GLU A 440 -7.29 1.92 -22.83
CA GLU A 440 -7.57 1.14 -24.04
C GLU A 440 -6.65 1.53 -25.20
N SER A 441 -6.71 2.71 -25.84
CA SER A 441 -5.95 3.32 -26.98
C SER A 441 -4.45 3.02 -27.16
N ASP A 442 -3.83 2.27 -26.25
CA ASP A 442 -2.90 1.18 -26.59
C ASP A 442 -3.53 0.02 -27.43
N THR A 443 -4.82 0.09 -27.83
CA THR A 443 -5.62 -1.05 -28.35
C THR A 443 -6.46 -0.76 -29.60
N ALA A 444 -6.39 0.43 -30.21
CA ALA A 444 -7.28 0.79 -31.33
C ALA A 444 -6.69 0.64 -32.74
N THR A 445 -5.42 0.25 -32.88
CA THR A 445 -4.83 -0.17 -34.15
C THR A 445 -4.44 -1.65 -34.05
N LEU A 446 -4.60 -2.41 -35.13
CA LEU A 446 -4.33 -3.86 -35.23
C LEU A 446 -2.82 -4.24 -35.07
N THR A 447 -2.06 -3.41 -34.36
CA THR A 447 -0.69 -3.59 -33.87
C THR A 447 -0.57 -3.25 -32.37
N ALA A 448 -1.65 -3.44 -31.61
CA ALA A 448 -1.79 -3.12 -30.19
C ALA A 448 -0.83 -3.92 -29.27
N LYS A 449 -0.02 -3.23 -28.47
CA LYS A 449 0.68 -3.81 -27.32
C LYS A 449 0.00 -3.27 -26.05
N HIS A 450 -0.81 -4.09 -25.39
CA HIS A 450 -1.09 -3.93 -23.96
C HIS A 450 0.26 -3.71 -23.25
N ARG A 451 0.38 -2.80 -22.25
CA ARG A 451 1.55 -2.82 -21.35
C ARG A 451 1.68 -4.24 -20.81
N PRO A 452 2.69 -5.02 -21.23
CA PRO A 452 2.72 -6.44 -20.91
C PRO A 452 2.79 -6.61 -19.41
N ILE A 453 2.11 -7.62 -18.87
CA ILE A 453 2.39 -8.02 -17.49
C ILE A 453 3.84 -8.52 -17.47
N LEU A 454 4.65 -7.85 -16.67
CA LEU A 454 6.01 -8.23 -16.37
C LEU A 454 5.99 -9.18 -15.18
N LEU A 455 6.96 -10.09 -15.16
CA LEU A 455 7.23 -10.93 -14.01
C LEU A 455 8.52 -10.46 -13.33
N ALA A 456 8.55 -10.52 -12.02
CA ALA A 456 9.76 -10.33 -11.23
C ALA A 456 9.89 -11.43 -10.19
N GLU A 457 11.12 -11.67 -9.73
CA GLU A 457 11.42 -12.53 -8.59
C GLU A 457 12.09 -11.67 -7.52
N SER A 458 11.66 -11.81 -6.26
CA SER A 458 12.38 -11.23 -5.14
C SER A 458 13.72 -11.95 -4.95
N ARG A 459 14.81 -11.17 -4.99
CA ARG A 459 16.18 -11.64 -4.79
C ARG A 459 16.99 -10.60 -4.02
N GLY A 460 17.42 -10.94 -2.81
CA GLY A 460 18.27 -10.11 -1.96
C GLY A 460 17.61 -8.76 -1.65
N GLY A 461 16.35 -8.78 -1.21
CA GLY A 461 15.65 -7.56 -0.81
C GLY A 461 15.18 -6.67 -1.96
N ARG A 462 15.05 -7.21 -3.18
CA ARG A 462 14.58 -6.46 -4.36
C ARG A 462 13.83 -7.34 -5.35
N LEU A 463 12.79 -6.78 -5.96
CA LEU A 463 12.14 -7.40 -7.13
C LEU A 463 13.05 -7.25 -8.35
N ARG A 464 13.44 -8.37 -8.94
CA ARG A 464 14.28 -8.45 -10.14
C ARG A 464 13.43 -8.96 -11.30
N PRO A 465 13.24 -8.14 -12.36
CA PRO A 465 12.50 -8.54 -13.54
C PRO A 465 13.05 -9.85 -14.13
N ARG A 466 12.14 -10.72 -14.57
CA ARG A 466 12.45 -11.94 -15.31
C ARG A 466 12.40 -11.66 -16.81
N ALA A 467 13.33 -12.24 -17.56
CA ALA A 467 13.15 -12.34 -19.00
C ALA A 467 12.00 -13.33 -19.26
N GLY A 468 11.02 -12.90 -20.06
CA GLY A 468 9.84 -13.70 -20.42
C GLY A 468 10.13 -14.78 -21.46
#